data_AF-A0A8B6Y1W8-F1
#
_entry.id   AF-A0A8B6Y1W8-F1
#
_cell.length_a   1.000
_cell.length_b   1.000
_cell.length_c   1.000
_cell.angle_alpha   90.00
_cell.angle_beta   90.00
_cell.angle_gamma   90.00
#
_symmetry.space_group_name_H-M   'P 1'
#
loop_
_entity.id
_entity.type
_entity.pdbx_description
1 polymer ?
#
loop_
_entity_poly.entity_id
_entity_poly.type
_entity_poly.pdbx_seq_one_letter_code
_entity_poly.pdbx_strand_id
1 'polypeptide(L)'
;MNKYRKEICPRKVSGMQTIRAVATQPAIIDNWFEQLAVAYNVHNLGDKPFQIFNCDESGLQFDQGKVKIICRKGTKNPKKLAPMNEKQMTTILTCCDAFGNYLPHQIIYKGKHVMKDWCKGGAQNVYYNSSSSGWMESEYFRRGLKQFFCLTQTNFHDLKF
;
A
#
# COMPACT_ATOMS: atom_id res chain seq x y z
N MET A 1 11.06 -38.53 17.28
CA MET A 1 10.40 -37.32 16.71
C MET A 1 10.91 -36.93 15.31
N ASN A 2 11.50 -37.86 14.52
CA ASN A 2 12.24 -37.52 13.28
C ASN A 2 11.70 -38.22 12.01
N LYS A 3 10.62 -39.01 12.13
CA LYS A 3 10.07 -39.85 11.03
C LYS A 3 9.40 -39.02 9.93
N TYR A 4 8.78 -37.89 10.27
CA TYR A 4 7.98 -37.07 9.36
C TYR A 4 8.62 -35.72 9.01
N ARG A 5 9.93 -35.55 9.25
CA ARG A 5 10.62 -34.26 9.06
C ARG A 5 10.59 -33.76 7.61
N LYS A 6 10.43 -34.65 6.63
CA LYS A 6 10.27 -34.30 5.20
C LYS A 6 8.83 -33.89 4.85
N GLU A 7 7.85 -34.26 5.67
CA GLU A 7 6.42 -34.07 5.42
C GLU A 7 5.82 -32.96 6.30
N ILE A 8 6.43 -32.66 7.46
CA ILE A 8 5.90 -31.71 8.44
C ILE A 8 6.94 -30.65 8.77
N CYS A 9 6.53 -29.38 8.66
CA CYS A 9 7.32 -28.22 9.04
C CYS A 9 6.55 -27.39 10.07
N PRO A 10 7.14 -27.03 11.24
CA PRO A 10 6.49 -26.12 12.18
C PRO A 10 6.33 -24.74 11.53
N ARG A 11 5.10 -24.28 11.41
CA ARG A 11 4.76 -22.96 10.87
C ARG A 11 4.10 -22.12 11.94
N LYS A 12 4.44 -20.84 11.98
CA LYS A 12 3.72 -19.87 12.79
C LYS A 12 2.40 -19.53 12.10
N VAL A 13 1.28 -19.71 12.78
CA VAL A 13 -0.03 -19.32 12.27
C VAL A 13 -0.13 -17.79 12.25
N SER A 14 -0.59 -17.24 11.13
CA SER A 14 -1.00 -15.84 11.03
C SER A 14 -2.50 -15.72 11.25
N GLY A 15 -2.92 -14.67 11.95
CA GLY A 15 -4.35 -14.37 12.07
C GLY A 15 -4.95 -14.01 10.71
N MET A 16 -6.13 -14.53 10.41
CA MET A 16 -6.92 -14.19 9.23
C MET A 16 -8.27 -13.65 9.69
N GLN A 17 -8.71 -12.54 9.12
CA GLN A 17 -10.04 -11.99 9.42
C GLN A 17 -11.12 -12.89 8.80
N THR A 18 -12.24 -13.07 9.51
CA THR A 18 -13.36 -13.91 9.07
C THR A 18 -13.86 -13.53 7.67
N ILE A 19 -13.97 -12.23 7.39
CA ILE A 19 -14.44 -11.76 6.09
C ILE A 19 -13.48 -12.12 4.94
N ARG A 20 -12.17 -12.11 5.19
CA ARG A 20 -11.17 -12.57 4.21
C ARG A 20 -11.30 -14.07 3.99
N ALA A 21 -11.50 -14.84 5.06
CA ALA A 21 -11.70 -16.28 4.96
C ALA A 21 -12.92 -16.62 4.09
N VAL A 22 -14.04 -15.92 4.29
CA VAL A 22 -15.25 -16.06 3.47
C VAL A 22 -14.96 -15.67 2.02
N ALA A 23 -14.32 -14.52 1.78
CA ALA A 23 -13.99 -14.07 0.43
C ALA A 23 -13.00 -14.99 -0.33
N THR A 24 -12.30 -15.89 0.37
CA THR A 24 -11.36 -16.85 -0.23
C THR A 24 -12.04 -18.20 -0.55
N GLN A 25 -13.37 -18.29 -0.43
CA GLN A 25 -14.09 -19.50 -0.85
C GLN A 25 -14.01 -19.67 -2.38
N PRO A 26 -13.82 -20.89 -2.90
CA PRO A 26 -13.66 -21.14 -4.33
C PRO A 26 -14.77 -20.51 -5.18
N ALA A 27 -16.04 -20.70 -4.80
CA ALA A 27 -17.17 -20.13 -5.54
C ALA A 27 -17.14 -18.59 -5.64
N ILE A 28 -16.64 -17.89 -4.62
CA ILE A 28 -16.53 -16.42 -4.63
C ILE A 28 -15.38 -15.99 -5.54
N ILE A 29 -14.25 -16.70 -5.48
CA ILE A 29 -13.10 -16.45 -6.33
C ILE A 29 -13.45 -16.71 -7.80
N ASP A 30 -14.08 -17.84 -8.10
CA ASP A 30 -14.47 -18.23 -9.45
C ASP A 30 -15.44 -17.20 -10.05
N ASN A 31 -16.49 -16.83 -9.31
CA ASN A 31 -17.42 -15.78 -9.74
C ASN A 31 -16.72 -14.43 -9.97
N TRP A 32 -15.72 -14.06 -9.15
CA TRP A 32 -14.95 -12.83 -9.37
C TRP A 32 -14.15 -12.90 -10.69
N PHE A 33 -13.49 -14.02 -10.99
CA PHE A 33 -12.75 -14.18 -12.23
C PHE A 33 -13.67 -14.26 -13.46
N GLU A 34 -14.86 -14.83 -13.34
CA GLU A 34 -15.88 -14.80 -14.40
C GLU A 34 -16.29 -13.35 -14.72
N GLN A 35 -16.60 -12.55 -13.70
CA GLN A 35 -16.94 -11.14 -13.86
C GLN A 35 -15.78 -10.34 -14.47
N LEU A 36 -14.55 -10.62 -14.05
CA LEU A 36 -13.35 -10.02 -14.62
C LEU A 36 -13.22 -10.36 -16.11
N ALA A 37 -13.40 -11.63 -16.49
CA ALA A 37 -13.32 -12.07 -17.88
C ALA A 37 -14.38 -11.38 -18.76
N VAL A 38 -15.61 -11.22 -18.25
CA VAL A 38 -16.67 -10.46 -18.94
C VAL A 38 -16.25 -9.01 -19.16
N ALA A 39 -15.74 -8.33 -18.13
CA ALA A 39 -15.29 -6.94 -18.25
C ALA A 39 -14.12 -6.80 -19.25
N TYR A 40 -13.17 -7.73 -19.23
CA TYR A 40 -12.06 -7.77 -20.18
C TYR A 40 -12.53 -7.88 -21.63
N ASN A 41 -13.52 -8.73 -21.88
CA ASN A 41 -14.07 -8.95 -23.22
C ASN A 41 -14.90 -7.74 -23.68
N VAL A 42 -15.79 -7.22 -22.83
CA VAL A 42 -16.65 -6.06 -23.15
C VAL A 42 -15.81 -4.83 -23.52
N HIS A 43 -14.69 -4.62 -22.84
CA HIS A 43 -13.80 -3.48 -23.07
C HIS A 43 -12.65 -3.77 -24.04
N ASN A 44 -12.55 -4.98 -24.60
CA ASN A 44 -11.47 -5.43 -25.48
C ASN A 44 -10.08 -5.10 -24.90
N LEU A 45 -9.80 -5.58 -23.68
CA LEU A 45 -8.58 -5.24 -22.92
C LEU A 45 -7.43 -6.27 -23.08
N GLY A 46 -7.66 -7.38 -23.79
CA GLY A 46 -6.73 -8.51 -23.85
C GLY A 46 -5.32 -8.17 -24.32
N ASP A 47 -5.18 -7.13 -25.16
CA ASP A 47 -3.92 -6.64 -25.74
C ASP A 47 -3.57 -5.21 -25.29
N LYS A 48 -4.25 -4.68 -24.27
CA LYS A 48 -4.10 -3.28 -23.81
C LYS A 48 -3.63 -3.19 -22.35
N PRO A 49 -2.42 -3.67 -22.03
CA PRO A 49 -1.91 -3.67 -20.66
C PRO A 49 -1.80 -2.25 -20.07
N PHE A 50 -1.56 -1.24 -20.90
CA PHE A 50 -1.52 0.18 -20.51
C PHE A 50 -2.89 0.78 -20.09
N GLN A 51 -3.98 0.02 -20.24
CA GLN A 51 -5.34 0.44 -19.85
C GLN A 51 -5.86 -0.32 -18.63
N ILE A 52 -5.08 -1.28 -18.10
CA ILE A 52 -5.43 -2.07 -16.93
C ILE A 52 -4.53 -1.59 -15.80
N PHE A 53 -5.14 -1.01 -14.77
CA PHE A 53 -4.40 -0.44 -13.65
C PHE A 53 -4.72 -1.18 -12.35
N ASN A 54 -3.69 -1.43 -11.55
CA ASN A 54 -3.84 -1.77 -10.15
C ASN A 54 -3.44 -0.55 -9.31
N CYS A 55 -4.19 -0.30 -8.25
CA CYS A 55 -3.96 0.82 -7.33
C CYS A 55 -4.09 0.31 -5.90
N ASP A 56 -3.07 0.52 -5.09
CA ASP A 56 -3.05 0.05 -3.71
C ASP A 56 -2.39 1.06 -2.75
N GLU A 57 -2.85 1.02 -1.50
CA GLU A 57 -2.38 1.88 -0.42
C GLU A 57 -1.38 1.12 0.47
N SER A 58 -0.25 1.77 0.77
CA SER A 58 0.68 1.28 1.79
C SER A 58 0.91 2.31 2.88
N GLY A 59 0.77 1.88 4.14
CA GLY A 59 1.07 2.69 5.32
C GLY A 59 2.48 2.45 5.83
N LEU A 60 3.33 3.47 5.82
CA LEU A 60 4.66 3.46 6.41
C LEU A 60 4.59 3.95 7.85
N GLN A 61 4.74 3.02 8.81
CA GLN A 61 4.79 3.35 10.23
C GLN A 61 6.19 3.79 10.64
N PHE A 62 6.27 4.80 11.52
CA PHE A 62 7.54 5.25 12.07
C PHE A 62 8.05 4.38 13.23
N ASP A 63 7.21 3.49 13.76
CA ASP A 63 7.66 2.46 14.70
C ASP A 63 8.43 1.35 13.97
N GLN A 64 9.67 1.15 14.39
CA GLN A 64 10.54 0.05 13.94
C GLN A 64 10.10 -1.33 14.48
N GLY A 65 9.00 -1.40 15.23
CA GLY A 65 8.38 -2.62 15.72
C GLY A 65 9.21 -3.35 16.79
N LYS A 66 8.82 -4.60 17.06
CA LYS A 66 9.45 -5.46 18.07
C LYS A 66 10.80 -5.98 17.56
N VAL A 67 11.86 -5.68 18.31
CA VAL A 67 13.21 -6.16 18.04
C VAL A 67 13.49 -7.39 18.90
N LYS A 68 14.15 -8.41 18.32
CA LYS A 68 14.68 -9.53 19.09
C LYS A 68 15.99 -9.10 19.74
N ILE A 69 16.08 -9.21 21.06
CA ILE A 69 17.28 -8.89 21.82
C ILE A 69 17.74 -10.10 22.62
N ILE A 70 19.02 -10.15 22.97
CA ILE A 70 19.58 -11.09 23.95
C ILE A 70 19.68 -10.34 25.27
N CYS A 71 19.11 -10.90 26.34
CA CYS A 71 19.17 -10.32 27.69
C CYS A 71 19.46 -11.40 28.74
N ARG A 72 19.88 -10.99 29.95
CA ARG A 72 20.15 -11.93 31.04
C ARG A 72 18.88 -12.68 31.44
N LYS A 73 19.03 -13.97 31.78
CA LYS A 73 17.93 -14.79 32.30
C LYS A 73 17.33 -14.13 33.55
N GLY A 74 16.02 -13.92 33.56
CA GLY A 74 15.31 -13.23 34.65
C GLY A 74 15.02 -11.74 34.39
N THR A 75 15.52 -11.15 33.29
CA THR A 75 15.11 -9.80 32.89
C THR A 75 13.63 -9.81 32.46
N LYS A 76 12.78 -9.14 33.23
CA LYS A 76 11.32 -9.15 33.00
C LYS A 76 10.85 -8.18 31.91
N ASN A 77 11.45 -6.98 31.83
CA ASN A 77 10.95 -5.89 30.98
C ASN A 77 12.10 -5.08 30.33
N PRO A 78 12.79 -5.63 29.33
CA PRO A 78 13.72 -4.82 28.53
C PRO A 78 12.94 -3.75 27.75
N LYS A 79 13.43 -2.51 27.78
CA LYS A 79 12.80 -1.36 27.11
C LYS A 79 13.63 -0.94 25.90
N LYS A 80 12.95 -0.61 24.81
CA LYS A 80 13.53 0.04 23.63
C LYS A 80 13.27 1.55 23.75
N LEU A 81 14.26 2.37 23.40
CA LEU A 81 14.03 3.81 23.24
C LEU A 81 13.26 4.04 21.95
N ALA A 82 12.24 4.86 22.08
CA ALA A 82 11.19 5.08 21.12
C ALA A 82 11.09 6.59 20.83
N PRO A 83 11.12 7.04 19.58
CA PRO A 83 10.81 8.43 19.27
C PRO A 83 9.32 8.70 19.55
N MET A 84 8.96 9.93 19.93
CA MET A 84 7.57 10.31 20.26
C MET A 84 6.58 10.22 19.07
N ASN A 85 7.04 9.80 17.89
CA ASN A 85 6.27 9.68 16.67
C ASN A 85 5.93 8.22 16.27
N GLU A 86 6.13 7.23 17.14
CA GLU A 86 5.81 5.81 16.83
C GLU A 86 4.38 5.58 16.29
N LYS A 87 3.42 6.41 16.72
CA LYS A 87 2.02 6.36 16.26
C LYS A 87 1.74 7.19 15.01
N GLN A 88 2.77 7.80 14.42
CA GLN A 88 2.65 8.49 13.14
C GLN A 88 2.82 7.48 12.02
N MET A 89 2.11 7.76 10.92
CA MET A 89 2.15 6.97 9.71
C MET A 89 2.17 7.94 8.53
N THR A 90 2.89 7.56 7.49
CA THR A 90 2.81 8.18 6.17
C THR A 90 2.17 7.19 5.23
N THR A 91 1.06 7.57 4.62
CA THR A 91 0.39 6.74 3.63
C THR A 91 0.94 7.05 2.24
N ILE A 92 1.13 6.01 1.42
CA ILE A 92 1.50 6.13 0.01
C ILE A 92 0.43 5.41 -0.83
N LEU A 93 -0.14 6.12 -1.81
CA LEU A 93 -0.94 5.51 -2.88
C LEU A 93 -0.06 5.28 -4.09
N THR A 94 -0.02 4.03 -4.56
CA THR A 94 0.71 3.65 -5.76
C THR A 94 -0.25 3.10 -6.78
N CYS A 95 -0.09 3.50 -8.02
CA CYS A 95 -0.87 2.98 -9.13
C CYS A 95 0.08 2.57 -10.26
N CYS A 96 -0.09 1.35 -10.77
CA CYS A 96 0.69 0.84 -11.89
C CYS A 96 -0.22 0.21 -12.94
N ASP A 97 0.17 0.32 -14.20
CA ASP A 97 -0.49 -0.42 -15.28
C ASP A 97 0.03 -1.87 -15.35
N ALA A 98 -0.67 -2.72 -16.10
CA ALA A 98 -0.29 -4.11 -16.29
C ALA A 98 0.98 -4.29 -17.15
N PHE A 99 1.47 -3.22 -17.80
CA PHE A 99 2.76 -3.20 -18.48
C PHE A 99 3.93 -2.97 -17.50
N GLY A 100 3.65 -2.39 -16.32
CA GLY A 100 4.63 -2.10 -15.27
C GLY A 100 5.01 -0.62 -15.18
N ASN A 101 4.31 0.29 -15.85
CA ASN A 101 4.52 1.72 -15.70
C ASN A 101 3.83 2.22 -14.43
N TYR A 102 4.53 3.06 -13.68
CA TYR A 102 3.96 3.73 -12.51
C TYR A 102 3.36 5.08 -12.89
N LEU A 103 2.13 5.31 -12.46
CA LEU A 103 1.56 6.66 -12.41
C LEU A 103 2.24 7.44 -11.26
N PRO A 104 2.08 8.78 -11.20
CA PRO A 104 2.61 9.55 -10.07
C PRO A 104 2.15 8.95 -8.74
N HIS A 105 3.01 8.93 -7.73
CA HIS A 105 2.63 8.42 -6.41
C HIS A 105 1.94 9.53 -5.62
N GLN A 106 0.99 9.19 -4.75
CA GLN A 106 0.45 10.16 -3.78
C GLN A 106 1.02 9.85 -2.40
N ILE A 107 1.67 10.83 -1.76
CA ILE A 107 2.15 10.70 -0.38
C ILE A 107 1.27 11.55 0.52
N ILE A 108 0.72 10.96 1.57
CA ILE A 108 -0.11 11.61 2.56
C ILE A 108 0.65 11.63 3.89
N TYR A 109 1.09 12.83 4.29
CA TYR A 109 1.67 13.04 5.61
C TYR A 109 0.60 13.30 6.66
N LYS A 110 0.89 12.92 7.91
CA LYS A 110 0.06 13.32 9.04
C LYS A 110 0.26 14.82 9.33
N GLY A 111 -0.75 15.62 9.06
CA GLY A 111 -0.74 17.07 9.28
C GLY A 111 -1.95 17.77 8.69
N LYS A 112 -2.14 19.05 9.04
CA LYS A 112 -3.19 19.89 8.43
C LYS A 112 -2.78 20.45 7.07
N HIS A 113 -1.49 20.66 6.87
CA HIS A 113 -0.90 21.22 5.66
C HIS A 113 0.40 20.48 5.33
N VAL A 114 0.73 20.42 4.04
CA VAL A 114 2.04 19.95 3.57
C VAL A 114 3.05 21.05 3.81
N MET A 115 4.10 20.74 4.58
CA MET A 115 5.21 21.66 4.80
C MET A 115 6.23 21.53 3.67
N LYS A 116 6.75 22.65 3.16
CA LYS A 116 7.76 22.67 2.08
C LYS A 116 8.97 21.79 2.38
N ASP A 117 9.38 21.73 3.64
CA ASP A 117 10.53 20.95 4.08
C ASP A 117 10.32 19.43 3.95
N TRP A 118 9.07 18.94 3.99
CA TRP A 118 8.77 17.51 3.86
C TRP A 118 9.02 16.98 2.44
N CYS A 119 8.94 17.86 1.45
CA CYS A 119 9.11 17.50 0.05
C CYS A 119 10.58 17.62 -0.42
N LYS A 120 11.48 18.16 0.41
CA LYS A 120 12.88 18.39 0.04
C LYS A 120 13.61 17.05 -0.11
N GLY A 121 14.22 16.84 -1.28
CA GLY A 121 14.93 15.58 -1.59
C GLY A 121 14.01 14.37 -1.75
N GLY A 122 12.69 14.59 -1.87
CA GLY A 122 11.74 13.52 -2.10
C GLY A 122 11.81 12.93 -3.51
N ALA A 123 11.13 11.80 -3.73
CA ALA A 123 11.13 11.12 -5.01
C ALA A 123 10.48 11.99 -6.11
N GLN A 124 10.92 11.77 -7.35
CA GLN A 124 10.33 12.39 -8.54
C GLN A 124 8.94 11.79 -8.82
N ASN A 125 8.09 12.54 -9.51
CA ASN A 125 6.75 12.11 -9.88
C ASN A 125 5.86 11.75 -8.66
N VAL A 126 5.90 12.62 -7.65
CA VAL A 126 5.12 12.46 -6.41
C VAL A 126 4.21 13.67 -6.19
N TYR A 127 2.97 13.39 -5.87
CA TYR A 127 1.98 14.34 -5.41
C TYR A 127 1.84 14.29 -3.89
N TYR A 128 2.27 15.35 -3.20
CA TYR A 128 2.25 15.43 -1.75
C TYR A 128 0.92 15.99 -1.22
N ASN A 129 0.41 15.36 -0.18
CA ASN A 129 -0.81 15.71 0.53
C ASN A 129 -0.60 15.58 2.04
N SER A 130 -1.58 16.09 2.80
CA SER A 130 -1.61 15.95 4.24
C SER A 130 -3.03 15.67 4.74
N SER A 131 -3.17 14.73 5.67
CA SER A 131 -4.41 14.49 6.41
C SER A 131 -4.16 14.57 7.91
N SER A 132 -5.14 15.02 8.69
CA SER A 132 -4.99 15.17 10.16
C SER A 132 -4.68 13.83 10.84
N SER A 133 -5.20 12.74 10.28
CA SER A 133 -5.06 11.38 10.77
C SER A 133 -3.77 10.71 10.26
N GLY A 134 -3.28 11.11 9.08
CA GLY A 134 -2.21 10.45 8.33
C GLY A 134 -2.70 9.25 7.50
N TRP A 135 -3.99 8.90 7.62
CA TRP A 135 -4.63 7.83 6.86
C TRP A 135 -5.20 8.35 5.54
N MET A 136 -5.44 7.44 4.60
CA MET A 136 -6.24 7.74 3.42
C MET A 136 -7.73 7.76 3.77
N GLU A 137 -8.35 8.91 3.59
CA GLU A 137 -9.81 9.05 3.60
C GLU A 137 -10.30 9.18 2.15
N SER A 138 -11.58 8.89 1.91
CA SER A 138 -12.16 8.79 0.56
C SER A 138 -11.90 10.02 -0.31
N GLU A 139 -11.86 11.22 0.29
CA GLU A 139 -11.56 12.45 -0.43
C GLU A 139 -10.13 12.45 -1.00
N TYR A 140 -9.14 12.02 -0.21
CA TYR A 140 -7.74 11.99 -0.65
C TYR A 140 -7.52 10.95 -1.74
N PHE A 141 -8.17 9.79 -1.64
CA PHE A 141 -8.15 8.78 -2.71
C PHE A 141 -8.73 9.34 -4.02
N ARG A 142 -9.89 10.01 -3.96
CA ARG A 142 -10.51 10.66 -5.12
C ARG A 142 -9.59 11.72 -5.74
N ARG A 143 -8.91 12.53 -4.91
CA ARG A 143 -7.92 13.50 -5.37
C ARG A 143 -6.74 12.81 -6.05
N GLY A 144 -6.26 11.71 -5.50
CA GLY A 144 -5.22 10.86 -6.10
C GLY A 144 -5.62 10.37 -7.49
N LEU A 145 -6.79 9.75 -7.63
CA LEU A 145 -7.31 9.30 -8.92
C LEU A 145 -7.42 10.44 -9.95
N LYS A 146 -7.92 11.61 -9.54
CA LYS A 146 -8.00 12.79 -10.43
C LYS A 146 -6.61 13.23 -10.89
N GLN A 147 -5.62 13.22 -10.00
CA GLN A 147 -4.24 13.52 -10.36
C GLN A 147 -3.69 12.49 -11.37
N PHE A 148 -3.93 11.21 -11.10
CA PHE A 148 -3.37 10.09 -11.88
C PHE A 148 -3.92 9.98 -13.29
N PHE A 149 -5.19 10.33 -13.52
CA PHE A 149 -5.87 10.10 -14.80
C PHE A 149 -6.29 11.37 -15.53
N CYS A 150 -6.52 12.50 -14.82
CA CYS A 150 -6.95 13.74 -15.48
C CYS A 150 -5.82 14.73 -15.73
N LEU A 151 -4.74 14.70 -14.93
CA LEU A 151 -3.65 15.69 -15.01
C LEU A 151 -2.36 15.13 -15.61
N THR A 152 -2.20 13.82 -15.66
CA THR A 152 -1.10 13.14 -16.37
C THR A 152 -1.34 13.04 -17.89
N GLN A 153 -2.60 13.14 -18.34
CA GLN A 153 -2.95 13.16 -19.77
C GLN A 153 -2.70 14.54 -20.41
N THR A 154 -2.49 15.58 -19.61
CA THR A 154 -2.09 16.91 -20.10
C THR A 154 -0.56 17.00 -20.01
N ASN A 155 0.09 17.00 -21.17
CA ASN A 155 1.54 17.07 -21.39
C ASN A 155 2.39 17.58 -20.22
N PHE A 156 3.39 16.77 -19.83
CA PHE A 156 4.48 17.11 -18.90
C PHE A 156 5.37 18.29 -19.34
N HIS A 157 5.04 18.98 -20.44
CA HIS A 157 5.83 20.09 -20.99
C HIS A 157 5.49 21.48 -20.42
N ASP A 158 4.39 21.65 -19.68
CA ASP A 158 3.88 23.00 -19.36
C ASP A 158 3.90 23.41 -17.88
N LEU A 159 4.58 22.67 -16.99
CA LEU A 159 4.79 23.12 -15.62
C LEU A 159 6.24 23.53 -15.39
N LYS A 160 6.56 24.77 -15.79
CA LYS A 160 7.73 25.50 -15.30
C LYS A 160 7.45 25.93 -13.85
N PHE A 161 8.34 25.55 -12.94
CA PHE A 161 8.39 26.05 -11.56
C PHE A 161 8.70 27.55 -11.53
#